data_AF-A0A920F7X6-F1
#
_entry.id   AF-A0A920F7X6-F1
#
_cell.length_a   1.000
_cell.length_b   1.000
_cell.length_c   1.000
_cell.angle_alpha   90.00
_cell.angle_beta   90.00
_cell.angle_gamma   90.00
#
_symmetry.space_group_name_H-M   'P 1'
#
loop_
_entity.id
_entity.type
_entity.pdbx_description
1 polymer ?
#
loop_
_entity_poly.entity_id
_entity_poly.type
_entity_poly.pdbx_seq_one_letter_code
_entity_poly.pdbx_strand_id
1 'polypeptide(L)' 'MRVAFYAPLKPPDSPVPSGDRKMARQLIACLRSKGYDVKLISRLKTREPDGLRHKQIIIKIVATKLLSG' A
#
# COMPACT_ATOMS: atom_id res chain seq x y z
N MET A 1 -20.57 -13.54 3.54
CA MET A 1 -19.77 -13.69 2.31
C MET A 1 -18.29 -13.73 2.66
N ARG A 2 -17.47 -14.48 1.92
CA ARG A 2 -16.02 -14.60 2.16
C ARG A 2 -15.25 -13.55 1.38
N VAL A 3 -14.24 -12.93 2.02
CA VAL A 3 -13.35 -11.95 1.41
C VAL A 3 -11.91 -12.44 1.54
N ALA A 4 -11.25 -12.63 0.40
CA ALA A 4 -9.82 -12.86 0.34
C ALA A 4 -9.10 -11.49 0.41
N PHE A 5 -8.32 -11.28 1.45
CA PHE A 5 -7.61 -10.04 1.69
C PHE A 5 -6.12 -10.20 1.40
N TYR A 6 -5.54 -9.22 0.71
CA TYR A 6 -4.11 -9.14 0.42
C TYR A 6 -3.63 -7.69 0.57
N ALA A 7 -2.52 -7.51 1.30
CA ALA A 7 -1.90 -6.21 1.54
C ALA A 7 -0.43 -6.26 1.09
N PRO A 8 -0.11 -5.79 -0.13
CA PRO A 8 1.18 -6.02 -0.78
C PRO A 8 2.37 -5.33 -0.11
N LEU A 9 2.14 -4.26 0.64
CA LEU A 9 3.18 -3.50 1.33
C LEU A 9 3.38 -4.00 2.77
N LYS A 10 2.36 -3.79 3.62
CA LYS A 10 2.40 -4.14 5.04
C LYS A 10 1.11 -4.85 5.44
N PRO A 11 1.15 -6.19 5.61
CA PRO A 11 -0.01 -6.93 6.09
C PRO A 11 -0.35 -6.55 7.55
N PRO A 12 -1.57 -6.86 8.03
CA PRO A 12 -2.04 -6.47 9.36
C PRO A 12 -1.19 -7.03 10.51
N ASP A 13 -0.49 -8.15 10.29
CA ASP A 13 0.42 -8.83 11.20
C ASP A 13 1.89 -8.39 11.04
N SER A 14 2.19 -7.42 10.17
CA SER A 14 3.55 -6.90 10.01
C SER A 14 4.14 -6.43 11.35
N PRO A 15 5.37 -6.87 11.71
CA PRO A 15 6.01 -6.47 12.96
C PRO A 15 6.43 -4.98 12.94
N VAL A 16 6.64 -4.42 11.75
CA VAL A 16 7.04 -3.02 11.58
C VAL A 16 5.80 -2.11 11.53
N PRO A 17 5.67 -1.13 12.44
CA PRO A 17 4.61 -0.11 12.38
C PRO A 17 4.65 0.69 11.07
N SER A 18 3.49 1.00 10.52
CA SER A 18 3.32 1.80 9.31
C SER A 18 1.87 2.23 9.14
N GLY A 19 1.64 3.28 8.34
CA GLY A 19 0.30 3.69 7.91
C GLY A 19 -0.42 2.56 7.17
N ASP A 20 0.27 1.87 6.25
CA ASP A 20 -0.27 0.72 5.51
C ASP A 20 -0.80 -0.38 6.43
N ARG A 21 -0.02 -0.76 7.46
CA ARG A 21 -0.46 -1.75 8.44
C ARG A 21 -1.72 -1.29 9.19
N LYS A 22 -1.80 0.00 9.54
CA LYS A 22 -2.97 0.59 10.21
C LYS A 22 -4.19 0.54 9.28
N MET A 23 -4.04 0.93 8.02
CA MET A 23 -5.09 0.85 7.00
C MET A 23 -5.57 -0.59 6.81
N ALA A 24 -4.66 -1.56 6.66
CA ALA A 24 -5.02 -2.97 6.51
C ALA A 24 -5.88 -3.47 7.68
N ARG A 25 -5.52 -3.13 8.91
CA ARG A 25 -6.32 -3.48 10.11
C ARG A 25 -7.70 -2.82 10.11
N GLN A 26 -7.78 -1.54 9.75
CA GLN A 26 -9.04 -0.80 9.72
C GLN A 26 -10.00 -1.33 8.64
N LEU A 27 -9.47 -1.65 7.45
CA LEU A 27 -10.26 -2.25 6.37
C LEU A 27 -10.80 -3.62 6.77
N ILE A 28 -9.95 -4.49 7.34
CA ILE A 28 -10.40 -5.80 7.85
C ILE A 28 -11.46 -5.63 8.94
N ALA A 29 -11.28 -4.70 9.87
CA ALA A 29 -12.25 -4.44 10.94
C ALA A 29 -13.59 -3.95 10.40
N CYS A 30 -13.58 -3.03 9.44
CA CYS A 30 -14.78 -2.52 8.78
C CYS A 30 -15.53 -3.63 8.02
N LEU A 31 -14.82 -4.49 7.28
CA LEU A 31 -15.44 -5.60 6.59
C LEU A 31 -16.03 -6.62 7.58
N ARG A 32 -15.30 -6.95 8.65
CA ARG A 32 -15.82 -7.85 9.69
C ARG A 32 -17.04 -7.27 10.41
N SER A 33 -17.09 -5.96 10.65
CA SER A 33 -18.26 -5.31 11.26
C SER A 33 -19.51 -5.33 10.36
N LYS A 34 -19.35 -5.61 9.06
CA LYS A 34 -20.43 -5.84 8.10
C LYS A 34 -20.76 -7.32 7.89
N GLY A 35 -20.19 -8.24 8.69
CA GLY A 35 -20.47 -9.68 8.63
C GLY A 35 -19.69 -10.45 7.56
N TYR A 36 -18.62 -9.87 7.01
CA TYR A 36 -17.74 -10.59 6.07
C TYR A 36 -16.74 -11.50 6.81
N ASP A 37 -16.54 -12.72 6.30
CA ASP A 37 -15.44 -13.61 6.69
C ASP A 37 -14.18 -13.21 5.93
N VAL A 38 -13.33 -12.40 6.55
CA VAL A 38 -12.12 -11.85 5.94
C VAL A 38 -10.90 -12.70 6.32
N LYS A 39 -10.25 -13.29 5.31
CA LYS A 39 -9.02 -14.08 5.44
C LYS A 39 -7.86 -13.40 4.74
N LEU A 40 -6.75 -13.23 5.45
CA LEU A 40 -5.47 -12.85 4.83
C LEU A 40 -4.94 -14.06 4.06
N ILE A 41 -4.98 -14.00 2.74
CA ILE A 41 -4.66 -15.16 1.88
C ILE A 41 -3.18 -15.23 1.48
N SER A 42 -2.43 -14.15 1.64
CA SER A 42 -1.03 -14.10 1.23
C SER A 42 -0.23 -13.12 2.10
N ARG A 43 1.02 -13.50 2.37
CA ARG A 43 2.07 -12.65 2.95
C ARG A 43 3.15 -12.27 1.94
N LEU A 44 2.93 -12.58 0.67
CA LEU A 44 3.82 -12.15 -0.41
C LEU A 44 3.94 -10.62 -0.37
N LYS A 45 5.14 -10.11 -0.54
CA LYS A 45 5.40 -8.68 -0.67
C LYS A 45 6.27 -8.50 -1.88
N THR A 46 5.76 -7.81 -2.88
CA THR A 46 6.49 -7.45 -4.10
C THR A 46 6.81 -5.97 -4.01
N ARG A 47 8.08 -5.60 -4.15
CA ARG A 47 8.52 -4.21 -4.07
C ARG A 47 9.62 -3.96 -5.09
N GLU A 48 9.36 -3.04 -6.01
CA GLU A 48 10.34 -2.50 -6.95
C GLU A 48 10.85 -1.14 -6.44
N PRO A 49 12.01 -1.08 -5.75
CA PRO A 49 12.53 0.16 -5.18
C PRO A 49 12.92 1.21 -6.21
N ASP A 50 13.47 0.77 -7.35
CA ASP A 50 14.23 1.66 -8.23
C ASP A 50 13.32 2.49 -9.15
N GLY A 51 12.15 1.95 -9.48
CA GLY A 51 11.20 2.59 -10.39
C GLY A 51 11.81 2.87 -11.77
N LEU A 52 11.40 3.99 -12.39
CA LEU A 52 11.87 4.39 -13.72
C LEU A 52 12.68 5.69 -13.62
N ARG A 53 14.01 5.55 -13.53
CA ARG A 53 14.94 6.69 -13.32
C ARG A 53 14.77 7.81 -14.35
N HIS A 54 14.57 7.48 -15.62
CA HIS A 54 14.35 8.47 -16.67
C HIS A 54 13.07 9.29 -16.44
N LYS A 55 11.95 8.64 -16.04
CA LYS A 55 10.71 9.35 -15.72
C LYS A 55 10.86 10.23 -14.49
N GLN A 56 11.57 9.76 -13.46
CA GLN A 56 11.84 10.53 -12.24
C GLN A 56 12.64 11.80 -12.56
N ILE A 57 13.65 11.72 -13.44
CA ILE A 57 14.42 12.87 -13.91
C ILE A 57 13.51 13.88 -14.62
N ILE A 58 12.66 13.42 -15.55
CA ILE A 58 11.75 14.30 -16.29
C ILE A 58 10.79 15.03 -15.33
N ILE A 59 10.16 14.31 -14.41
CA ILE A 59 9.27 14.89 -13.40
C ILE A 59 10.00 15.96 -12.57
N LYS A 60 11.25 15.68 -12.16
CA LYS A 60 12.07 16.62 -11.40
C LYS A 60 12.35 17.89 -12.18
N ILE A 61 12.75 17.78 -13.45
CA ILE A 61 13.02 18.94 -14.32
C ILE A 61 11.78 19.81 -14.48
N VAL A 62 10.63 19.21 -14.77
CA VAL A 62 9.36 19.93 -14.95
C VAL A 62 8.96 20.64 -13.65
N ALA A 63 9.04 19.95 -12.52
CA ALA A 63 8.72 20.53 -11.21
C ALA A 63 9.63 21.73 -10.87
N THR A 64 10.95 21.62 -11.12
CA THR A 64 11.88 22.73 -10.92
C THR A 64 11.52 23.93 -11.78
N LYS A 65 11.17 23.71 -13.06
CA LYS A 65 10.77 24.80 -13.96
C LYS A 65 9.51 25.54 -13.47
N LEU A 66 8.53 24.81 -12.93
CA LEU A 66 7.29 25.38 -12.38
C LEU A 66 7.50 26.22 -11.11
N LEU A 67 8.50 25.87 -10.29
CA LEU A 67 8.83 26.59 -9.05
C LEU A 67 9.73 27.81 -9.28
N SER A 68 10.30 27.93 -10.48
CA SER A 68 11.22 29.01 -10.85
C SER A 68 10.55 30.13 -11.66
N GLY A 69 9.24 30.02 -11.91
CA GLY A 69 8.45 30.95 -12.72
C GLY A 69 7.39 31.68 -11.92
#